data_AF-A0A1C7MHM0-F1
#
_entry.id   AF-A0A1C7MHM0-F1
#
_cell.length_a   1.000
_cell.length_b   1.000
_cell.length_c   1.000
_cell.angle_alpha   90.00
_cell.angle_beta   90.00
_cell.angle_gamma   90.00
#
_symmetry.space_group_name_H-M   'P 1'
#
loop_
_entity.id
_entity.type
_entity.pdbx_description
1 polymer ?
#
loop_
_entity_poly.entity_id
_entity_poly.type
_entity_poly.pdbx_seq_one_letter_code
_entity_poly.pdbx_strand_id
1 'polypeptide(L)'
;MGIPNVVCKREGTRGRQFPPHRTKKANAPAFGVSNRPPPPRQQENMGKVHGSLARAGKVKSQCPKVDKQEKKKTPKGRAKKRMLYNRRFVNVTTLPGGKRRMNANPEK
;
A
#
# COMPACT_ATOMS: atom_id res chain seq x y z
N MET A 1 16.61 -36.71 36.28
CA MET A 1 17.39 -35.78 35.43
C MET A 1 16.44 -34.73 34.89
N GLY A 2 16.23 -33.66 35.68
CA GLY A 2 15.25 -32.61 35.41
C GLY A 2 15.78 -31.57 34.42
N ILE A 3 14.90 -31.10 33.54
CA ILE A 3 15.18 -30.02 32.60
C ILE A 3 15.06 -28.70 33.37
N PRO A 4 16.10 -27.86 33.46
CA PRO A 4 15.99 -26.59 34.17
C PRO A 4 15.16 -25.57 33.37
N ASN A 5 14.18 -24.99 34.07
CA ASN A 5 13.43 -23.81 33.68
C ASN A 5 14.38 -22.64 33.39
N VAL A 6 14.36 -22.12 32.16
CA VAL A 6 15.02 -20.85 31.83
C VAL A 6 14.04 -19.71 32.11
N VAL A 7 14.26 -19.03 33.22
CA VAL A 7 13.65 -17.75 33.60
C VAL A 7 14.08 -16.69 32.59
N CYS A 8 13.18 -16.24 31.73
CA CYS A 8 13.41 -15.05 30.90
C CYS A 8 12.93 -13.81 31.67
N LYS A 9 13.80 -13.28 32.54
CA LYS A 9 13.73 -11.88 32.97
C LYS A 9 14.03 -11.01 31.75
N ARG A 10 13.06 -10.20 31.30
CA ARG A 10 13.41 -9.00 30.54
C ARG A 10 12.49 -7.86 30.96
N GLU A 11 13.16 -6.88 31.56
CA GLU A 11 12.67 -5.73 32.27
C GLU A 11 11.89 -4.77 31.38
N GLY A 12 11.03 -3.98 32.03
CA GLY A 12 10.08 -3.10 31.38
C GLY A 12 10.72 -2.05 30.47
N THR A 13 10.29 -2.03 29.22
CA THR A 13 10.37 -0.82 28.40
C THR A 13 9.15 0.03 28.71
N ARG A 14 9.41 1.01 29.57
CA ARG A 14 8.52 2.09 30.02
C ARG A 14 8.00 2.88 28.81
N GLY A 15 6.84 3.49 29.01
CA GLY A 15 5.96 4.00 27.98
C GLY A 15 6.59 4.99 27.00
N ARG A 16 6.25 4.82 25.71
CA ARG A 16 6.27 5.92 24.76
C ARG A 16 4.99 6.71 24.93
N GLN A 17 5.06 7.75 25.75
CA GLN A 17 4.03 8.79 25.80
C GLN A 17 4.06 9.52 24.45
N PHE A 18 2.98 9.41 23.68
CA PHE A 18 2.76 10.28 22.53
C PHE A 18 2.39 11.68 23.05
N PRO A 19 3.01 12.77 22.55
CA PRO A 19 2.66 14.11 22.99
C PRO A 19 1.23 14.45 22.53
N PRO A 20 0.38 15.04 23.40
CA PRO A 20 -0.93 15.52 22.97
C PRO A 20 -0.78 16.68 22.00
N HIS A 21 -1.58 16.65 20.94
CA HIS A 21 -1.69 17.68 19.94
C HIS A 21 -2.10 19.01 20.59
N ARG A 22 -1.29 20.03 20.33
CA ARG A 22 -1.48 21.41 20.77
C ARG A 22 -2.80 21.97 20.23
N THR A 23 -3.82 22.10 21.07
CA THR A 23 -5.00 22.90 20.73
C THR A 23 -4.59 24.37 20.72
N LYS A 24 -4.50 24.98 19.53
CA LYS A 24 -4.34 26.43 19.43
C LYS A 24 -5.65 27.06 19.90
N LYS A 25 -5.60 27.79 21.01
CA LYS A 25 -6.62 28.74 21.43
C LYS A 25 -6.93 29.68 20.24
N ALA A 26 -8.18 29.70 19.82
CA ALA A 26 -8.70 30.76 18.98
C ALA A 26 -8.77 32.03 19.83
N ASN A 27 -8.05 33.07 19.42
CA ASN A 27 -8.28 34.43 19.87
C ASN A 27 -8.59 35.23 18.61
N ALA A 28 -9.87 35.50 18.38
CA ALA A 28 -10.34 36.28 17.25
C ALA A 28 -10.41 37.75 17.67
N PRO A 29 -9.79 38.69 16.94
CA PRO A 29 -10.20 40.08 16.99
C PRO A 29 -11.34 40.31 16.01
N ALA A 30 -12.48 40.74 16.54
CA ALA A 30 -13.57 41.32 15.78
C ALA A 30 -13.09 42.63 15.13
N PHE A 31 -13.09 42.71 13.80
CA PHE A 31 -12.96 43.98 13.09
C PHE A 31 -13.87 44.01 11.85
N GLY A 32 -14.87 44.87 11.92
CA GLY A 32 -15.30 45.72 10.80
C GLY A 32 -16.08 45.06 9.68
N VAL A 33 -17.39 45.00 9.83
CA VAL A 33 -18.33 44.91 8.70
C VAL A 33 -18.22 46.20 7.90
N SER A 34 -17.37 46.20 6.88
CA SER A 34 -17.39 47.22 5.83
C SER A 34 -18.10 46.62 4.63
N ASN A 35 -19.23 47.22 4.25
CA ASN A 35 -19.99 46.90 3.05
C ASN A 35 -19.10 47.11 1.82
N ARG A 36 -18.40 46.06 1.37
CA ARG A 36 -17.79 46.02 0.04
C ARG A 36 -18.75 45.25 -0.88
N PRO A 37 -19.12 45.81 -2.04
CA PRO A 37 -19.91 45.08 -3.02
C PRO A 37 -19.13 43.83 -3.47
N PRO A 38 -19.79 42.67 -3.67
CA PRO A 38 -19.11 41.48 -4.14
C PRO A 38 -18.53 41.72 -5.54
N PRO A 39 -17.29 41.26 -5.84
CA PRO A 39 -16.78 41.30 -7.21
C PRO A 39 -17.71 40.48 -8.12
N PRO A 40 -17.83 40.81 -9.41
CA PRO A 40 -18.56 39.98 -10.35
C PRO A 40 -18.00 38.56 -10.23
N ARG A 41 -18.90 37.58 -10.06
CA ARG A 41 -18.56 36.16 -10.20
C ARG A 41 -17.96 36.00 -11.59
N GLN A 42 -16.63 36.12 -11.68
CA GLN A 42 -15.88 35.52 -12.74
C GLN A 42 -16.23 34.05 -12.60
N GLN A 43 -17.07 33.58 -13.50
CA GLN A 43 -17.33 32.17 -13.66
C GLN A 43 -15.95 31.57 -13.86
N GLU A 44 -15.40 30.97 -12.81
CA GLU A 44 -14.08 30.39 -12.86
C GLU A 44 -14.11 29.44 -14.04
N ASN A 45 -13.35 29.80 -15.07
CA ASN A 45 -13.13 28.97 -16.23
C ASN A 45 -12.39 27.73 -15.72
N MET A 46 -13.15 26.76 -15.18
CA MET A 46 -12.73 25.39 -15.00
C MET A 46 -12.23 24.97 -16.38
N GLY A 47 -10.90 24.94 -16.51
CA GLY A 47 -10.19 24.86 -17.78
C GLY A 47 -10.91 23.88 -18.70
N LYS A 48 -11.33 24.39 -19.86
CA LYS A 48 -12.12 23.66 -20.86
C LYS A 48 -11.53 22.27 -21.01
N VAL A 49 -12.25 21.27 -20.47
CA VAL A 49 -11.79 19.89 -20.45
C VAL A 49 -11.93 19.38 -21.88
N HIS A 50 -10.83 19.42 -22.63
CA HIS A 50 -10.81 18.91 -24.00
C HIS A 50 -10.74 17.38 -23.95
N GLY A 51 -11.91 16.77 -23.98
CA GLY A 51 -12.09 15.33 -24.07
C GLY A 51 -13.54 14.96 -23.84
N SER A 52 -14.17 14.30 -24.82
CA SER A 52 -15.50 13.75 -24.65
C SER A 52 -15.45 12.55 -23.70
N LEU A 53 -16.41 12.46 -22.79
CA LEU A 53 -16.56 11.32 -21.86
C LEU A 53 -16.88 10.01 -22.59
N ALA A 54 -17.21 10.06 -23.88
CA ALA A 54 -17.59 8.95 -24.73
C ALA A 54 -16.54 7.83 -24.83
N ARG A 55 -15.28 8.09 -24.47
CA ARG A 55 -14.19 7.10 -24.49
C ARG A 55 -13.90 6.47 -23.13
N ALA A 56 -14.62 6.86 -22.08
CA ALA A 56 -14.43 6.30 -20.75
C ALA A 56 -14.75 4.80 -20.75
N GLY A 57 -13.88 3.99 -20.15
CA GLY A 57 -14.12 2.54 -19.99
C GLY A 57 -13.93 1.67 -21.24
N LYS A 58 -13.72 2.23 -22.44
CA LYS A 58 -13.57 1.50 -23.72
C LYS A 58 -12.61 0.31 -23.63
N VAL A 59 -11.44 0.51 -23.02
CA VAL A 59 -10.41 -0.54 -22.93
C VAL A 59 -10.85 -1.70 -22.04
N LYS A 60 -11.55 -1.42 -20.93
CA LYS A 60 -11.97 -2.46 -19.98
C LYS A 60 -13.15 -3.29 -20.50
N SER A 61 -14.03 -2.69 -21.29
CA SER A 61 -15.16 -3.40 -21.91
C SER A 61 -14.76 -4.18 -23.17
N GLN A 62 -13.75 -3.70 -23.90
CA GLN A 62 -13.24 -4.39 -25.09
C GLN A 62 -12.42 -5.66 -24.74
N CYS A 63 -11.74 -5.70 -23.60
CA CYS A 63 -11.00 -6.88 -23.19
C CYS A 63 -11.96 -8.05 -22.87
N PRO A 64 -11.70 -9.28 -23.37
CA PRO A 64 -12.50 -10.44 -23.03
C PRO A 64 -12.47 -10.68 -21.53
N LYS A 65 -13.64 -10.92 -20.93
CA LYS A 65 -13.75 -11.17 -19.50
C LYS A 65 -13.29 -12.59 -19.21
N VAL A 66 -12.09 -12.73 -18.65
CA VAL A 66 -11.59 -14.02 -18.17
C VAL A 66 -12.03 -14.22 -16.73
N ASP A 67 -12.80 -15.26 -16.48
CA ASP A 67 -13.18 -15.66 -15.12
C ASP A 67 -11.97 -16.17 -14.33
N LYS A 68 -12.04 -15.97 -13.01
CA LYS A 68 -10.96 -16.41 -12.14
C LYS A 68 -10.96 -17.93 -12.10
N GLN A 69 -9.92 -18.54 -12.66
CA GLN A 69 -9.67 -19.97 -12.51
C GLN A 69 -9.62 -20.35 -11.03
N GLU A 70 -10.27 -21.46 -10.68
CA GLU A 70 -10.21 -22.03 -9.34
C GLU A 70 -8.77 -22.51 -9.06
N LYS A 71 -8.10 -21.83 -8.14
CA LYS A 71 -6.72 -22.15 -7.74
C LYS A 71 -6.72 -22.68 -6.32
N LYS A 72 -5.97 -23.76 -6.11
CA LYS A 72 -5.74 -24.33 -4.77
C LYS A 72 -5.19 -23.25 -3.84
N LYS A 73 -5.68 -23.24 -2.60
CA LYS A 73 -5.25 -22.28 -1.57
C LYS A 73 -3.75 -22.42 -1.35
N THR A 74 -2.99 -21.32 -1.49
CA THR A 74 -1.59 -21.33 -1.07
C THR A 74 -1.54 -21.39 0.45
N PRO A 75 -0.72 -22.27 1.05
CA PRO A 75 -0.56 -22.30 2.51
C PRO A 75 -0.01 -20.95 3.00
N LYS A 76 -0.38 -20.58 4.22
CA LYS A 76 -0.03 -19.29 4.84
C LYS A 76 1.10 -19.46 5.88
N GLY A 77 1.76 -18.35 6.25
CA GLY A 77 2.74 -18.31 7.33
C GLY A 77 4.01 -19.15 7.08
N ARG A 78 4.40 -19.96 8.07
CA ARG A 78 5.64 -20.76 8.09
C ARG A 78 5.72 -21.74 6.93
N ALA A 79 4.61 -22.40 6.58
CA ALA A 79 4.56 -23.36 5.48
C ALA A 79 4.91 -22.70 4.13
N LYS A 80 4.40 -21.48 3.88
CA LYS A 80 4.76 -20.71 2.67
C LYS A 80 6.25 -20.37 2.62
N LYS A 81 6.82 -19.97 3.77
CA LYS A 81 8.25 -19.62 3.87
C LYS A 81 9.15 -20.83 3.62
N ARG A 82 8.77 -22.02 4.11
CA ARG A 82 9.49 -23.28 3.82
C ARG A 82 9.49 -23.60 2.33
N MET A 83 8.32 -23.55 1.67
CA MET A 83 8.25 -23.79 0.22
C MET A 83 9.07 -22.78 -0.59
N LEU A 84 9.06 -21.49 -0.19
CA LEU A 84 9.86 -20.46 -0.86
C LEU A 84 11.36 -20.69 -0.68
N TYR A 85 11.81 -21.07 0.52
CA TYR A 85 13.21 -21.38 0.79
C TYR A 85 13.69 -22.56 -0.05
N ASN A 86 12.93 -23.66 -0.05
CA ASN A 86 13.27 -24.85 -0.84
C ASN A 86 13.37 -24.50 -2.34
N ARG A 87 12.39 -23.75 -2.89
CA ARG A 87 12.41 -23.31 -4.30
C ARG A 87 13.56 -22.36 -4.62
N ARG A 88 13.99 -21.51 -3.68
CA ARG A 88 14.99 -20.44 -3.88
C ARG A 88 16.43 -20.82 -3.58
N PHE A 89 16.68 -21.89 -2.83
CA PHE A 89 18.03 -22.18 -2.35
C PHE A 89 18.38 -23.67 -2.42
N VAL A 90 17.46 -24.55 -2.06
CA VAL A 90 17.75 -25.99 -1.97
C VAL A 90 17.60 -26.68 -3.33
N ASN A 91 16.50 -26.43 -4.04
CA ASN A 91 16.15 -27.19 -5.25
C ASN A 91 16.82 -26.66 -6.53
N VAL A 92 17.45 -25.49 -6.48
CA VAL A 92 18.05 -24.85 -7.65
C VAL A 92 19.40 -24.31 -7.23
N THR A 93 20.45 -25.10 -7.46
CA THR A 93 21.84 -24.71 -7.39
C THR A 93 22.18 -24.01 -8.70
N THR A 94 22.19 -22.68 -8.71
CA THR A 94 22.76 -21.94 -9.84
C THR A 94 24.27 -22.16 -9.84
N LEU A 95 24.86 -22.42 -11.02
CA LEU A 95 26.30 -22.41 -11.21
C LEU A 95 26.89 -21.10 -10.62
N PRO A 96 28.11 -21.13 -10.06
CA PRO A 96 28.76 -19.93 -9.56
C PRO A 96 28.86 -18.89 -10.69
N GLY A 97 28.06 -17.83 -10.60
CA GLY A 97 27.94 -16.78 -11.63
C GLY A 97 26.55 -16.62 -12.27
N GLY A 98 25.65 -17.59 -12.12
CA GLY A 98 24.30 -17.52 -12.70
C GLY A 98 23.29 -16.77 -11.82
N LYS A 99 22.83 -15.58 -12.26
CA LYS A 99 21.77 -14.84 -11.54
C LYS A 99 20.41 -15.51 -11.74
N ARG A 100 19.79 -15.98 -10.66
CA ARG A 100 18.45 -16.62 -10.68
C ARG A 100 17.37 -15.73 -11.30
N ARG A 101 16.64 -16.25 -12.28
CA ARG A 101 15.42 -15.64 -12.84
C ARG A 101 14.19 -16.38 -12.33
N MET A 102 13.22 -15.67 -11.74
CA MET A 102 12.08 -16.28 -11.03
C MET A 102 10.85 -16.51 -11.91
N ASN A 103 10.69 -15.69 -12.95
CA ASN A 103 9.59 -15.76 -13.91
C ASN A 103 10.19 -15.58 -15.32
N ALA A 104 11.06 -16.50 -15.74
CA ALA A 104 11.45 -16.55 -17.15
C ALA A 104 10.24 -17.07 -17.94
N ASN A 105 9.78 -16.32 -18.93
CA ASN A 105 8.82 -16.85 -19.88
C ASN A 105 9.56 -17.91 -20.69
N PRO A 106 8.98 -19.09 -20.98
CA PRO A 106 9.54 -19.93 -22.02
C PRO A 106 9.52 -19.10 -23.31
N GLU A 107 10.70 -18.82 -23.87
CA GLU A 107 10.79 -18.27 -25.21
C GLU A 107 10.16 -19.28 -26.16
N LYS A 108 9.35 -18.76 -27.08
CA LYS A 108 8.50 -19.54 -27.97
C LYS A 108 9.34 -20.15 -29.09
#